data_AF-A0A963I7S4-F1
#
_entry.id   AF-A0A963I7S4-F1
#
_cell.length_a   1.000
_cell.length_b   1.000
_cell.length_c   1.000
_cell.angle_alpha   90.00
_cell.angle_beta   90.00
_cell.angle_gamma   90.00
#
_symmetry.space_group_name_H-M   'P 1'
#
loop_
_entity.id
_entity.type
_entity.pdbx_description
1 polymer ?
#
loop_
_entity_poly.entity_id
_entity_poly.type
_entity_poly.pdbx_seq_one_letter_code
_entity_poly.pdbx_strand_id
1 'polypeptide(L)'
;DLEQAQSRLSAYQREYGIVAADERLDVESAKLQELSSQLLAVQAQRVDSRSRQAQTGAAETLPEVMQNGLIQSLKADLTRQEGMRDQLAARLGRNHPELASVRAEIDNLRTRIATEVQRVASSLGTTTRVNDQREVEIRAALDKQKARVLELKSHRDEISVLQRDVENAQRAYDLVTQRLAQTSLESENQQGNVAVLTPAVAPLDPSRPRLVLNVAVATCLGLLLGIGLALILELTDRR
;
A
#
# COMPACT_ATOMS: atom_id res chain seq x y z
N ASP A 1 -23.16 13.03 3.67
CA ASP A 1 -22.34 11.81 3.53
C ASP A 1 -21.13 12.00 2.62
N LEU A 2 -21.30 12.41 1.37
CA LEU A 2 -20.18 12.67 0.44
C LEU A 2 -19.13 13.66 0.97
N GLU A 3 -19.56 14.83 1.45
CA GLU A 3 -18.66 15.86 2.00
C GLU A 3 -17.88 15.35 3.23
N GLN A 4 -18.52 14.51 4.05
CA GLN A 4 -17.84 13.89 5.19
C GLN A 4 -16.78 12.88 4.73
N ALA A 5 -17.06 12.06 3.72
CA ALA A 5 -16.07 11.13 3.16
C ALA A 5 -14.89 11.88 2.53
N GLN A 6 -15.15 12.93 1.75
CA GLN A 6 -14.12 13.77 1.13
C GLN A 6 -13.27 14.49 2.18
N SER A 7 -13.88 15.01 3.24
CA SER A 7 -13.14 15.68 4.31
C SER A 7 -12.24 14.72 5.09
N ARG A 8 -12.68 13.47 5.34
CA ARG A 8 -11.84 12.42 5.95
C ARG A 8 -10.62 12.07 5.09
N LEU A 9 -10.81 11.84 3.79
CA LEU A 9 -9.71 11.57 2.86
C LEU A 9 -8.71 12.74 2.83
N SER A 10 -9.21 13.97 2.69
CA SER A 10 -8.37 15.18 2.70
C SER A 10 -7.65 15.41 4.02
N ALA A 11 -8.31 15.15 5.16
CA ALA A 11 -7.70 15.27 6.48
C ALA A 11 -6.55 14.28 6.64
N TYR A 12 -6.77 13.01 6.26
CA TYR A 12 -5.74 11.97 6.30
C TYR A 12 -4.54 12.32 5.39
N GLN A 13 -4.80 12.74 4.15
CA GLN A 13 -3.72 13.17 3.25
C GLN A 13 -2.93 14.37 3.79
N ARG A 14 -3.60 15.34 4.43
CA ARG A 14 -2.94 16.51 5.04
C ARG A 14 -2.14 16.15 6.30
N GLU A 15 -2.68 15.30 7.16
CA GLU A 15 -2.03 14.86 8.40
C GLU A 15 -0.69 14.17 8.12
N TYR A 16 -0.66 13.32 7.09
CA TYR A 16 0.55 12.57 6.71
C TYR A 16 1.35 13.22 5.57
N GLY A 17 0.93 14.39 5.08
CA GLY A 17 1.61 15.14 4.01
C GLY A 17 1.72 14.37 2.68
N ILE A 18 0.70 13.57 2.35
CA ILE A 18 0.69 12.66 1.20
C ILE A 18 0.07 13.37 -0.01
N VAL A 19 0.92 13.86 -0.92
CA VAL A 19 0.48 14.52 -2.17
C VAL A 19 0.70 13.63 -3.40
N ALA A 20 1.74 12.79 -3.38
CA ALA A 20 2.07 11.83 -4.44
C ALA A 20 2.47 10.48 -3.82
N ALA A 21 1.48 9.71 -3.37
CA ALA A 21 1.70 8.45 -2.65
C ALA A 21 2.42 7.40 -3.51
N ASP A 22 2.04 7.27 -4.78
CA ASP A 22 2.55 6.22 -5.68
C ASP A 22 4.02 6.47 -6.10
N GLU A 23 4.37 7.67 -6.58
CA GLU A 23 5.76 7.97 -7.00
C GLU A 23 6.77 7.79 -5.85
N ARG A 24 6.39 8.21 -4.63
CA ARG A 24 7.24 8.06 -3.46
C ARG A 24 7.46 6.59 -3.11
N LEU A 25 6.42 5.76 -3.20
CA LEU A 25 6.51 4.34 -2.89
C LEU A 25 7.39 3.59 -3.89
N ASP A 26 7.36 3.97 -5.17
CA ASP A 26 8.18 3.38 -6.22
C ASP A 26 9.67 3.67 -5.99
N VAL A 27 10.02 4.92 -5.68
CA VAL A 27 11.42 5.31 -5.37
C VAL A 27 11.95 4.56 -4.15
N GLU A 28 11.15 4.46 -3.08
CA GLU A 28 11.57 3.77 -1.85
C GLU A 28 11.66 2.24 -2.06
N SER A 29 10.83 1.68 -2.94
CA SER A 29 10.90 0.27 -3.35
C SER A 29 12.13 -0.02 -4.21
N ALA A 30 12.48 0.87 -5.15
CA ALA A 30 13.71 0.77 -5.93
C ALA A 30 14.95 0.83 -5.04
N LYS A 31 14.97 1.72 -4.05
CA LYS A 31 16.05 1.80 -3.05
C LYS A 31 16.15 0.54 -2.19
N LEU A 32 15.03 -0.09 -1.84
CA LEU A 32 15.02 -1.38 -1.13
C LEU A 32 15.64 -2.50 -1.98
N GLN A 33 15.33 -2.54 -3.27
CA GLN A 33 15.90 -3.49 -4.21
C GLN A 33 17.41 -3.28 -4.37
N GLU A 34 17.85 -2.02 -4.46
CA GLU A 34 19.28 -1.68 -4.53
C GLU A 34 20.03 -2.05 -3.24
N LEU A 35 19.47 -1.81 -2.06
CA LEU A 35 20.10 -2.27 -0.80
C LEU A 35 20.20 -3.80 -0.75
N SER A 36 19.23 -4.51 -1.33
CA SER A 36 19.25 -5.97 -1.41
C SER A 36 20.35 -6.47 -2.35
N SER A 37 20.54 -5.83 -3.50
CA SER A 37 21.64 -6.16 -4.44
C SER A 37 23.00 -5.87 -3.81
N GLN A 38 23.16 -4.74 -3.13
CA GLN A 38 24.38 -4.38 -2.41
C GLN A 38 24.69 -5.36 -1.28
N LEU A 39 23.68 -5.83 -0.55
CA LEU A 39 23.87 -6.83 0.50
C LEU A 39 24.41 -8.14 -0.07
N LEU A 40 23.87 -8.61 -1.20
CA LEU A 40 24.36 -9.80 -1.87
C LEU A 40 25.81 -9.64 -2.35
N ALA A 41 26.16 -8.47 -2.90
CA ALA A 41 27.51 -8.17 -3.32
C ALA A 41 28.50 -8.19 -2.14
N VAL A 42 28.15 -7.56 -1.02
CA VAL A 42 29.00 -7.55 0.18
C VAL A 42 29.09 -8.94 0.82
N GLN A 43 28.03 -9.73 0.81
CA GLN A 43 28.07 -11.12 1.26
C GLN A 43 29.04 -11.96 0.42
N ALA A 44 29.03 -11.81 -0.90
CA ALA A 44 29.99 -12.49 -1.78
C ALA A 44 31.43 -12.05 -1.47
N GLN A 45 31.68 -10.75 -1.29
CA GLN A 45 32.99 -10.22 -0.90
C GLN A 45 33.46 -10.73 0.47
N ARG A 46 32.55 -10.87 1.44
CA ARG A 46 32.86 -11.44 2.76
C ARG A 46 33.26 -12.91 2.65
N VAL A 47 32.54 -13.70 1.87
CA VAL A 47 32.87 -15.12 1.67
C VAL A 47 34.25 -15.26 1.03
N ASP A 48 34.56 -14.46 0.01
CA ASP A 48 35.86 -14.46 -0.65
C ASP A 48 36.99 -14.04 0.31
N SER A 49 36.84 -12.90 1.00
CA SER A 49 37.84 -12.42 1.98
C SER A 49 38.06 -13.40 3.14
N ARG A 50 37.00 -14.04 3.64
CA ARG A 50 37.10 -15.05 4.70
C ARG A 50 37.79 -16.33 4.22
N SER A 51 37.54 -16.76 2.99
CA SER A 51 38.25 -17.90 2.37
C SER A 51 39.75 -17.63 2.26
N ARG A 52 40.12 -16.43 1.81
CA ARG A 52 41.53 -16.00 1.73
C ARG A 52 42.16 -15.88 3.11
N GLN A 53 41.43 -15.37 4.10
CA GLN A 53 41.91 -15.28 5.48
C GLN A 53 42.11 -16.66 6.11
N ALA A 54 41.28 -17.66 5.79
CA ALA A 54 41.48 -19.02 6.30
C ALA A 54 42.78 -19.67 5.78
N GLN A 55 43.27 -19.23 4.61
CA GLN A 55 44.53 -19.71 4.01
C GLN A 55 45.79 -19.05 4.59
N THR A 56 45.66 -18.11 5.55
CA THR A 56 46.82 -17.39 6.13
C THR A 56 47.77 -18.29 6.93
N GLY A 57 47.39 -19.55 7.24
CA GLY A 57 48.30 -20.56 7.77
C GLY A 57 49.51 -20.85 6.86
N ALA A 58 49.41 -20.46 5.58
CA ALA A 58 50.51 -20.41 4.62
C ALA A 58 50.63 -18.98 4.05
N ALA A 59 50.93 -17.99 4.90
CA ALA A 59 51.00 -16.57 4.53
C ALA A 59 51.91 -16.30 3.30
N GLU A 60 52.96 -17.10 3.10
CA GLU A 60 53.86 -16.98 1.96
C GLU A 60 53.27 -17.43 0.62
N THR A 61 52.22 -18.26 0.63
CA THR A 61 51.54 -18.77 -0.56
C THR A 61 50.29 -17.97 -0.91
N LEU A 62 49.99 -16.90 -0.18
CA LEU A 62 48.86 -16.03 -0.48
C LEU A 62 49.07 -15.34 -1.84
N PRO A 63 48.08 -15.32 -2.74
CA PRO A 63 48.16 -14.63 -4.02
C PRO A 63 48.60 -13.16 -3.88
N GLU A 64 48.11 -12.46 -2.85
CA GLU A 64 48.45 -11.06 -2.55
C GLU A 64 49.92 -10.87 -2.19
N VAL A 65 50.52 -11.84 -1.50
CA VAL A 65 51.95 -11.86 -1.16
C VAL A 65 52.79 -12.20 -2.40
N MET A 66 52.33 -13.16 -3.20
CA MET A 66 53.00 -13.55 -4.44
C MET A 66 52.99 -12.45 -5.50
N GLN A 67 51.94 -11.62 -5.55
CA GLN A 67 51.80 -10.50 -6.48
C GLN A 67 52.42 -9.19 -5.97
N ASN A 68 52.91 -9.16 -4.72
CA ASN A 68 53.53 -7.97 -4.15
C ASN A 68 54.95 -7.77 -4.72
N GLY A 69 55.13 -6.73 -5.53
CA GLY A 69 56.41 -6.42 -6.18
C GLY A 69 57.57 -6.16 -5.22
N LEU A 70 57.32 -5.64 -4.01
CA LEU A 70 58.36 -5.45 -2.99
C LEU A 70 58.82 -6.78 -2.41
N ILE A 71 57.90 -7.71 -2.16
CA ILE A 71 58.26 -9.05 -1.67
C ILE A 71 59.04 -9.82 -2.74
N GLN A 72 58.64 -9.68 -4.01
CA GLN A 72 59.37 -10.27 -5.14
C GLN A 72 60.79 -9.71 -5.27
N SER A 73 60.98 -8.39 -5.14
CA SER A 73 62.31 -7.78 -5.19
C SER A 73 63.19 -8.21 -4.02
N LEU A 74 62.65 -8.23 -2.80
CA LEU A 74 63.36 -8.70 -1.61
C LEU A 74 63.77 -10.18 -1.72
N LYS A 75 62.91 -11.04 -2.28
CA LYS A 75 63.24 -12.46 -2.53
C LYS A 75 64.34 -12.60 -3.59
N ALA A 76 64.34 -11.77 -4.62
CA ALA A 76 65.40 -11.75 -5.63
C ALA A 76 66.74 -11.31 -5.03
N ASP A 77 66.74 -10.28 -4.18
CA ASP A 77 67.94 -9.82 -3.46
C ASP A 77 68.44 -10.88 -2.46
N LEU A 78 67.54 -11.56 -1.75
CA LEU A 78 67.87 -12.68 -0.87
C LEU A 78 68.59 -13.78 -1.64
N THR A 79 68.05 -14.18 -2.79
CA THR A 79 68.65 -15.22 -3.64
C THR A 79 70.05 -14.81 -4.14
N ARG A 80 70.23 -13.52 -4.48
CA ARG A 80 71.52 -12.96 -4.88
C ARG A 80 72.55 -13.03 -3.75
N GLN A 81 72.16 -12.62 -2.54
CA GLN A 81 73.04 -12.65 -1.37
C GLN A 81 73.36 -14.08 -0.92
N GLU A 82 72.41 -15.01 -1.01
CA GLU A 82 72.66 -16.43 -0.75
C GLU A 82 73.66 -17.03 -1.74
N GLY A 83 73.57 -16.67 -3.02
CA GLY A 83 74.58 -17.04 -4.03
C GLY A 83 75.97 -16.48 -3.72
N MET A 84 76.05 -15.21 -3.29
CA MET A 84 77.31 -14.58 -2.89
C MET A 84 77.92 -15.26 -1.65
N ARG A 85 77.09 -15.60 -0.66
CA ARG A 85 77.49 -16.39 0.51
C ARG A 85 78.11 -17.71 0.09
N ASP A 86 77.49 -18.43 -0.85
CA ASP A 86 77.96 -19.76 -1.26
C ASP A 86 79.30 -19.69 -2.03
N GLN A 87 79.48 -18.67 -2.86
CA GLN A 87 80.75 -18.39 -3.53
C GLN A 87 81.87 -18.05 -2.52
N LEU A 88 81.57 -17.21 -1.53
CA LEU A 88 82.51 -16.85 -0.47
C LEU A 88 82.80 -18.05 0.44
N ALA A 89 81.81 -18.87 0.77
CA ALA A 89 81.97 -20.06 1.61
C ALA A 89 82.87 -21.12 0.96
N ALA A 90 82.90 -21.19 -0.38
CA ALA A 90 83.80 -22.08 -1.11
C ALA A 90 85.27 -21.64 -1.08
N ARG A 91 85.53 -20.34 -0.83
CA ARG A 91 86.89 -19.75 -0.87
C ARG A 91 87.43 -19.36 0.50
N LEU A 92 86.56 -18.99 1.42
CA LEU A 92 86.89 -18.42 2.72
C LEU A 92 86.53 -19.39 3.85
N GLY A 93 87.32 -19.39 4.92
CA GLY A 93 87.01 -20.17 6.11
C GLY A 93 85.72 -19.74 6.80
N ARG A 94 85.10 -20.64 7.57
CA ARG A 94 83.78 -20.43 8.23
C ARG A 94 83.68 -19.20 9.15
N ASN A 95 84.81 -18.69 9.64
CA ASN A 95 84.93 -17.56 10.56
C ASN A 95 85.44 -16.27 9.90
N HIS A 96 85.45 -16.18 8.56
CA HIS A 96 85.91 -14.97 7.87
C HIS A 96 84.93 -13.79 8.06
N PRO A 97 85.41 -12.56 8.33
CA PRO A 97 84.55 -11.40 8.59
C PRO A 97 83.58 -11.08 7.45
N GLU A 98 84.01 -11.19 6.18
CA GLU A 98 83.12 -10.99 5.02
C GLU A 98 81.99 -12.02 4.92
N LEU A 99 82.25 -13.26 5.35
CA LEU A 99 81.22 -14.30 5.38
C LEU A 99 80.19 -13.99 6.48
N ALA A 100 80.65 -13.42 7.61
CA ALA A 100 79.78 -13.00 8.69
C ALA A 100 78.90 -11.80 8.28
N SER A 101 79.44 -10.82 7.54
CA SER A 101 78.65 -9.68 7.06
C SER A 101 77.55 -10.09 6.07
N VAL A 102 77.86 -10.97 5.11
CA VAL A 102 76.86 -11.46 4.14
C VAL A 102 75.78 -12.29 4.83
N ARG A 103 76.14 -13.12 5.83
CA ARG A 103 75.15 -13.82 6.65
C ARG A 103 74.22 -12.86 7.39
N ALA A 104 74.76 -11.81 8.01
CA ALA A 104 73.95 -10.80 8.68
C ALA A 104 73.02 -10.06 7.71
N GLU A 105 73.45 -9.81 6.48
CA GLU A 105 72.62 -9.19 5.44
C GLU A 105 71.49 -10.13 4.98
N ILE A 106 71.77 -11.43 4.80
CA ILE A 106 70.76 -12.46 4.52
C ILE A 106 69.72 -12.53 5.65
N ASP A 107 70.14 -12.55 6.90
CA ASP A 107 69.23 -12.60 8.05
C ASP A 107 68.37 -11.34 8.16
N ASN A 108 68.94 -10.17 7.83
CA ASN A 108 68.20 -8.91 7.73
C ASN A 108 67.14 -8.98 6.61
N LEU A 109 67.52 -9.44 5.41
CA LEU A 109 66.59 -9.61 4.28
C LEU A 109 65.45 -10.60 4.62
N ARG A 110 65.76 -11.74 5.25
CA ARG A 110 64.75 -12.70 5.72
C ARG A 110 63.78 -12.08 6.72
N THR A 111 64.30 -11.31 7.68
CA THR A 111 63.47 -10.60 8.67
C THR A 111 62.57 -9.56 8.02
N ARG A 112 63.09 -8.79 7.04
CA ARG A 112 62.30 -7.83 6.26
C ARG A 112 61.20 -8.53 5.46
N ILE A 113 61.52 -9.61 4.76
CA ILE A 113 60.52 -10.41 4.02
C ILE A 113 59.43 -10.89 4.95
N ALA A 114 59.77 -11.50 6.09
CA ALA A 114 58.78 -11.97 7.06
C ALA A 114 57.88 -10.84 7.58
N THR A 115 58.45 -9.66 7.83
CA THR A 115 57.70 -8.47 8.27
C THR A 115 56.75 -7.97 7.19
N GLU A 116 57.19 -7.91 5.94
CA GLU A 116 56.35 -7.51 4.81
C GLU A 116 55.22 -8.51 4.53
N VAL A 117 55.53 -9.82 4.56
CA VAL A 117 54.53 -10.89 4.45
C VAL A 117 53.48 -10.75 5.55
N GLN A 118 53.90 -10.56 6.81
CA GLN A 118 52.99 -10.39 7.93
C GLN A 118 52.13 -9.12 7.79
N ARG A 119 52.70 -8.02 7.25
CA ARG A 119 51.95 -6.79 6.99
C ARG A 119 50.86 -7.00 5.96
N VAL A 120 51.18 -7.69 4.85
CA VAL A 120 50.20 -8.03 3.81
C VAL A 120 49.12 -8.96 4.38
N ALA A 121 49.49 -10.02 5.11
CA ALA A 121 48.53 -10.92 5.74
C ALA A 121 47.61 -10.20 6.75
N SER A 122 48.15 -9.26 7.53
CA SER A 122 47.37 -8.45 8.49
C SER A 122 46.41 -7.48 7.78
N SER A 123 46.80 -6.96 6.61
CA SER A 123 45.92 -6.12 5.79
C SER A 123 44.70 -6.88 5.30
N LEU A 124 44.84 -8.17 4.98
CA LEU A 124 43.73 -9.04 4.58
C LEU A 124 42.71 -9.21 5.73
N GLY A 125 43.19 -9.43 6.96
CA GLY A 125 42.31 -9.47 8.14
C GLY A 125 41.58 -8.15 8.38
N THR A 126 42.21 -7.02 8.06
CA THR A 126 41.55 -5.70 8.10
C THR A 126 40.45 -5.60 7.04
N THR A 127 40.71 -6.07 5.81
CA THR A 127 39.71 -6.11 4.73
C THR A 127 38.49 -6.95 5.11
N THR A 128 38.67 -8.14 5.70
CA THR A 128 37.55 -8.96 6.17
C THR A 128 36.72 -8.21 7.20
N ARG A 129 37.36 -7.59 8.20
CA ARG A 129 36.66 -6.81 9.23
C ARG A 129 35.88 -5.63 8.66
N VAL A 130 36.42 -4.95 7.64
CA VAL A 130 35.72 -3.87 6.94
C VAL A 130 34.49 -4.40 6.20
N ASN A 131 34.61 -5.56 5.54
CA ASN A 131 33.48 -6.21 4.85
C ASN A 131 32.39 -6.65 5.84
N ASP A 132 32.77 -7.19 7.00
CA ASP A 132 31.83 -7.57 8.06
C ASP A 132 31.05 -6.35 8.58
N GLN A 133 31.76 -5.25 8.86
CA GLN A 133 31.13 -4.01 9.31
C GLN A 133 30.18 -3.43 8.25
N ARG A 134 30.61 -3.42 6.98
CA ARG A 134 29.80 -2.93 5.86
C ARG A 134 28.53 -3.76 5.67
N GLU A 135 28.59 -5.06 5.88
CA GLU A 135 27.41 -5.92 5.81
C GLU A 135 26.41 -5.60 6.92
N VAL A 136 26.88 -5.39 8.16
CA VAL A 136 26.02 -4.99 9.28
C VAL A 136 25.33 -3.67 8.98
N GLU A 137 26.06 -2.69 8.46
CA GLU A 137 25.52 -1.39 8.08
C GLU A 137 24.48 -1.48 6.96
N ILE A 138 24.75 -2.24 5.90
CA ILE A 138 23.81 -2.43 4.80
C ILE A 138 22.57 -3.20 5.26
N ARG A 139 22.71 -4.22 6.11
CA ARG A 139 21.56 -4.92 6.71
C ARG A 139 20.69 -3.97 7.53
N ALA A 140 21.29 -3.16 8.40
CA ALA A 140 20.55 -2.18 9.18
C ALA A 140 19.84 -1.14 8.29
N ALA A 141 20.51 -0.68 7.23
CA ALA A 141 19.90 0.20 6.23
C ALA A 141 18.74 -0.47 5.48
N LEU A 142 18.89 -1.75 5.13
CA LEU A 142 17.85 -2.56 4.47
C LEU A 142 16.62 -2.73 5.37
N ASP A 143 16.81 -3.06 6.64
CA ASP A 143 15.72 -3.22 7.60
C ASP A 143 14.97 -1.91 7.83
N LYS A 144 15.70 -0.80 7.96
CA LYS A 144 15.11 0.54 8.05
C LYS A 144 14.32 0.91 6.79
N GLN A 145 14.88 0.61 5.62
CA GLN A 145 14.22 0.86 4.34
C GLN A 145 12.96 0.00 4.18
N LYS A 146 13.02 -1.26 4.60
CA LYS A 146 11.88 -2.18 4.59
C LYS A 146 10.74 -1.67 5.47
N ALA A 147 11.06 -1.22 6.69
CA ALA A 147 10.09 -0.60 7.59
C ALA A 147 9.43 0.63 6.94
N ARG A 148 10.22 1.48 6.27
CA ARG A 148 9.70 2.66 5.57
C ARG A 148 8.75 2.30 4.42
N VAL A 149 9.10 1.29 3.62
CA VAL A 149 8.23 0.82 2.52
C VAL A 149 6.92 0.23 3.07
N LEU A 150 6.97 -0.51 4.18
CA LEU A 150 5.78 -1.08 4.82
C LEU A 150 4.85 0.02 5.37
N GLU A 151 5.41 1.05 6.01
CA GLU A 151 4.67 2.22 6.48
C GLU A 151 3.96 2.94 5.32
N LEU A 152 4.69 3.21 4.22
CA LEU A 152 4.12 3.84 3.03
C LEU A 152 3.01 2.98 2.39
N LYS A 153 3.19 1.65 2.35
CA LYS A 153 2.14 0.73 1.90
C LYS A 153 0.89 0.81 2.78
N SER A 154 1.07 0.83 4.11
CA SER A 154 -0.06 0.98 5.04
C SER A 154 -0.82 2.28 4.80
N HIS A 155 -0.13 3.40 4.58
CA HIS A 155 -0.79 4.66 4.27
C HIS A 155 -1.53 4.64 2.93
N ARG A 156 -0.93 4.00 1.91
CA ARG A 156 -1.56 3.82 0.60
C ARG A 156 -2.83 2.99 0.70
N ASP A 157 -2.80 1.90 1.46
CA ASP A 157 -3.95 1.02 1.65
C ASP A 157 -5.10 1.77 2.33
N GLU A 158 -4.80 2.55 3.38
CA GLU A 158 -5.79 3.41 4.05
C GLU A 158 -6.37 4.48 3.12
N ILE A 159 -5.53 5.15 2.32
CA ILE A 159 -5.98 6.09 1.29
C ILE A 159 -6.89 5.39 0.28
N SER A 160 -6.55 4.17 -0.14
CA SER A 160 -7.38 3.42 -1.09
C SER A 160 -8.76 3.10 -0.51
N VAL A 161 -8.85 2.76 0.78
CA VAL A 161 -10.13 2.56 1.48
C VAL A 161 -10.93 3.87 1.51
N LEU A 162 -10.33 4.96 1.98
CA LEU A 162 -11.00 6.27 2.06
C LEU A 162 -11.44 6.77 0.68
N GLN A 163 -10.65 6.53 -0.36
CA GLN A 163 -11.01 6.86 -1.73
C GLN A 163 -12.21 6.05 -2.23
N ARG A 164 -12.27 4.75 -1.94
CA ARG A 164 -13.46 3.92 -2.24
C ARG A 164 -14.69 4.41 -1.50
N ASP A 165 -14.55 4.87 -0.26
CA ASP A 165 -15.67 5.44 0.50
C ASP A 165 -16.19 6.73 -0.14
N VAL A 166 -15.30 7.60 -0.62
CA VAL A 166 -15.68 8.79 -1.40
C VAL A 166 -16.40 8.39 -2.68
N GLU A 167 -15.87 7.42 -3.44
CA GLU A 167 -16.48 6.93 -4.68
C GLU A 167 -17.86 6.30 -4.42
N ASN A 168 -18.03 5.57 -3.32
CA ASN A 168 -19.32 4.99 -2.91
C ASN A 168 -20.33 6.09 -2.56
N ALA A 169 -19.92 7.07 -1.76
CA ALA A 169 -20.77 8.18 -1.37
C ALA A 169 -21.15 9.06 -2.57
N GLN A 170 -20.24 9.24 -3.54
CA GLN A 170 -20.50 9.95 -4.78
C GLN A 170 -21.55 9.23 -5.60
N ARG A 171 -21.40 7.91 -5.81
CA ARG A 171 -22.38 7.10 -6.53
C ARG A 171 -23.77 7.14 -5.89
N ALA A 172 -23.84 7.09 -4.56
CA ALA A 172 -25.10 7.21 -3.85
C ALA A 172 -25.74 8.61 -4.04
N TYR A 173 -24.93 9.67 -3.97
CA TYR A 173 -25.37 11.04 -4.22
C TYR A 173 -25.91 11.21 -5.65
N ASP A 174 -25.18 10.69 -6.65
CA ASP A 174 -25.56 10.76 -8.05
C ASP A 174 -26.88 10.01 -8.29
N LEU A 175 -27.05 8.83 -7.70
CA LEU A 175 -28.29 8.03 -7.79
C LEU A 175 -29.50 8.77 -7.19
N VAL A 176 -29.34 9.38 -6.01
CA VAL A 176 -30.40 10.15 -5.37
C VAL A 176 -30.76 11.37 -6.21
N THR A 177 -29.77 12.08 -6.73
CA THR A 177 -29.96 13.26 -7.59
C THR A 177 -30.68 12.88 -8.90
N GLN A 178 -30.27 11.78 -9.53
CA GLN A 178 -30.94 11.26 -10.73
C GLN A 178 -32.39 10.88 -10.45
N ARG A 179 -32.66 10.18 -9.34
CA ARG A 179 -34.02 9.80 -8.95
C ARG A 179 -34.90 11.00 -8.63
N LEU A 180 -34.34 12.01 -7.95
CA LEU A 180 -35.02 13.28 -7.69
C LEU A 180 -35.40 14.00 -8.99
N ALA A 181 -34.49 14.05 -9.96
CA ALA A 181 -34.75 14.63 -11.27
C ALA A 181 -35.86 13.87 -12.01
N GLN A 182 -35.83 12.54 -12.00
CA GLN A 182 -36.87 11.70 -12.60
C GLN A 182 -38.23 11.94 -11.96
N THR A 183 -38.33 11.91 -10.63
CA THR A 183 -39.60 12.13 -9.91
C THR A 183 -40.12 13.56 -10.11
N SER A 184 -39.23 14.56 -10.21
CA SER A 184 -39.63 15.94 -10.51
C SER A 184 -40.27 16.05 -11.90
N LEU A 185 -39.67 15.42 -12.92
CA LEU A 185 -40.22 15.37 -14.28
C LEU A 185 -41.56 14.62 -14.33
N GLU A 186 -41.69 13.50 -13.63
CA GLU A 186 -42.95 12.75 -13.51
C GLU A 186 -44.03 13.60 -12.82
N SER A 187 -43.68 14.40 -11.80
CA SER A 187 -44.60 15.30 -11.12
C SER A 187 -45.03 16.49 -11.98
N GLU A 188 -44.17 16.98 -12.88
CA GLU A 188 -44.51 18.05 -13.82
C GLU A 188 -45.40 17.53 -14.96
N ASN A 189 -45.28 16.23 -15.27
CA ASN A 189 -46.12 15.51 -16.23
C ASN A 189 -47.43 15.00 -15.61
N GLN A 190 -48.08 15.81 -14.77
CA GLN A 190 -49.47 15.61 -14.38
C GLN A 190 -50.42 16.10 -15.50
N GLN A 191 -50.36 15.46 -16.68
CA GLN A 191 -51.55 15.44 -17.53
C GLN A 191 -52.61 14.62 -16.79
N GLY A 192 -53.55 15.33 -16.17
CA GLY A 192 -54.56 14.79 -15.27
C GLY A 192 -55.30 13.62 -15.92
N ASN A 193 -55.08 12.42 -15.40
CA ASN A 193 -55.82 11.22 -15.78
C ASN A 193 -57.22 11.19 -15.14
N VAL A 194 -57.90 12.34 -15.13
CA VAL A 194 -59.30 12.47 -14.68
C VAL A 194 -60.14 12.82 -15.90
N ALA A 195 -60.53 11.78 -16.64
CA ALA A 195 -61.61 11.87 -17.61
C ALA A 195 -62.92 11.52 -16.89
N VAL A 196 -63.84 12.48 -16.77
CA VAL A 196 -65.21 12.22 -16.30
C VAL A 196 -65.89 11.33 -17.35
N LEU A 197 -65.97 10.02 -17.07
CA LEU A 197 -66.45 9.06 -18.06
C LEU A 197 -67.96 9.23 -18.34
N THR A 198 -68.76 9.59 -17.33
CA THR A 198 -70.19 9.93 -17.50
C THR A 198 -70.67 10.94 -16.46
N PRO A 199 -71.23 12.10 -16.86
CA PRO A 199 -71.95 12.97 -15.94
C PRO A 199 -73.28 12.32 -15.51
N ALA A 200 -73.70 12.54 -14.26
CA ALA A 200 -74.94 11.99 -13.72
C ALA A 200 -76.17 12.59 -14.42
N VAL A 201 -77.03 11.75 -14.99
CA VAL A 201 -78.27 12.15 -15.65
C VAL A 201 -79.40 12.26 -14.62
N ALA A 202 -80.10 13.40 -14.60
CA ALA A 202 -81.26 13.60 -13.72
C ALA A 202 -82.42 12.67 -14.13
N PRO A 203 -83.14 12.05 -13.17
CA PRO A 203 -84.25 11.15 -13.48
C PRO A 203 -85.38 11.92 -14.19
N LEU A 204 -85.91 11.33 -15.26
CA LEU A 204 -86.99 11.91 -16.06
C LEU A 204 -88.33 12.00 -15.30
N ASP A 205 -88.50 11.14 -14.29
CA ASP A 205 -89.71 11.10 -13.47
C ASP A 205 -89.41 11.42 -12.00
N PRO A 206 -90.28 12.22 -11.33
CA PRO A 206 -90.12 12.55 -9.92
C PRO A 206 -90.27 11.30 -9.05
N SER A 207 -89.22 10.98 -8.28
CA SER A 207 -89.19 9.84 -7.36
C SER A 207 -90.32 9.88 -6.32
N ARG A 208 -90.70 11.09 -5.88
CA ARG A 208 -91.81 11.38 -4.95
C ARG A 208 -92.33 12.80 -5.21
N PRO A 209 -93.63 13.11 -4.99
CA PRO A 209 -94.73 12.23 -4.55
C PRO A 209 -95.53 11.61 -5.72
N ARG A 210 -96.13 10.43 -5.48
CA ARG A 210 -96.97 9.71 -6.46
C ARG A 210 -98.37 10.34 -6.53
N LEU A 211 -98.52 11.36 -7.38
CA LEU A 211 -99.75 12.18 -7.51
C LEU A 211 -101.02 11.34 -7.68
N VAL A 212 -101.01 10.34 -8.57
CA VAL A 212 -102.19 9.49 -8.85
C VAL A 212 -102.65 8.73 -7.60
N LEU A 213 -101.71 8.16 -6.84
CA LEU A 213 -102.01 7.40 -5.64
C LEU A 213 -102.54 8.31 -4.52
N ASN A 214 -101.94 9.49 -4.35
CA ASN A 214 -102.39 10.45 -3.35
C ASN A 214 -103.80 10.98 -3.65
N VAL A 215 -104.11 11.26 -4.92
CA VAL A 215 -105.45 11.70 -5.35
C VAL A 215 -106.48 10.59 -5.14
N ALA A 216 -106.17 9.33 -5.48
CA ALA A 216 -107.09 8.21 -5.27
C ALA A 216 -107.43 8.00 -3.77
N VAL A 217 -106.43 8.08 -2.90
CA VAL A 217 -106.61 7.96 -1.44
C VAL A 217 -107.42 9.14 -0.89
N ALA A 218 -107.15 10.37 -1.32
CA ALA A 218 -107.89 11.56 -0.90
C ALA A 218 -109.37 11.49 -1.31
N THR A 219 -109.68 11.03 -2.52
CA THR A 219 -111.07 10.86 -3.00
C THR A 219 -111.81 9.78 -2.21
N CYS A 220 -111.17 8.63 -1.93
CA CYS A 220 -111.78 7.58 -1.11
C CYS A 220 -112.07 8.05 0.32
N LEU A 221 -111.10 8.71 0.97
CA LEU A 221 -111.27 9.25 2.32
C LEU A 221 -112.33 10.37 2.34
N GLY A 222 -112.35 11.23 1.33
CA GLY A 222 -113.35 12.29 1.18
C GLY A 222 -114.77 11.75 1.02
N LEU A 223 -114.97 10.70 0.22
CA LEU A 223 -116.26 10.02 0.10
C LEU A 223 -116.68 9.34 1.41
N LEU A 224 -115.77 8.65 2.09
CA LEU A 224 -116.03 8.03 3.39
C LEU A 224 -116.47 9.06 4.43
N LEU A 225 -115.75 10.18 4.53
CA LEU A 225 -116.09 11.27 5.44
C LEU A 225 -117.39 11.98 5.04
N GLY A 226 -117.64 12.17 3.74
CA GLY A 226 -118.87 12.76 3.24
C GLY A 226 -120.10 11.91 3.56
N ILE A 227 -120.02 10.60 3.34
CA ILE A 227 -121.08 9.64 3.73
C ILE A 227 -121.24 9.64 5.26
N GLY A 228 -120.13 9.61 6.01
CA GLY A 228 -120.15 9.67 7.47
C GLY A 228 -120.84 10.92 8.01
N LEU A 229 -120.53 12.09 7.45
CA LEU A 229 -121.19 13.36 7.81
C LEU A 229 -122.66 13.39 7.41
N ALA A 230 -123.02 12.88 6.23
CA ALA A 230 -124.41 12.78 5.79
C ALA A 230 -125.25 11.89 6.73
N LEU A 231 -124.68 10.75 7.17
CA LEU A 231 -125.34 9.88 8.15
C LEU A 231 -125.44 10.53 9.53
N ILE A 232 -124.42 11.27 9.97
CA ILE A 232 -124.48 12.03 11.24
C ILE A 232 -125.57 13.10 11.16
N LEU A 233 -125.62 13.86 10.05
CA LEU A 233 -126.64 14.89 9.81
C LEU A 233 -128.05 14.30 9.83
N GLU A 234 -128.28 13.19 9.10
CA GLU A 234 -129.56 12.46 9.08
C GLU A 234 -129.95 11.91 10.47
N LEU A 235 -128.98 11.43 11.27
CA LEU A 235 -129.24 10.96 12.63
C LEU A 235 -129.58 12.10 13.60
N THR A 236 -129.04 13.31 13.38
CA THR A 236 -129.40 14.51 14.13
C THR A 236 -130.71 15.15 13.66
N ASP A 237 -131.10 14.95 12.39
CA ASP A 237 -132.34 15.44 11.76
C ASP A 237 -133.50 14.45 11.93
N ARG A 238 -133.55 13.77 13.09
CA ARG A 238 -134.74 13.07 13.57
C ARG A 238 -135.37 13.84 14.73
N ARG A 239 -136.07 14.94 14.40
CA ARG A 239 -137.13 15.55 15.22
C ARG A 239 -138.18 16.23 14.36
#